data_AF-A0AAV7ZGP2-F1
#
_entry.id   AF-A0AAV7ZGP2-F1
#
_cell.length_a   1.000
_cell.length_b   1.000
_cell.length_c   1.000
_cell.angle_alpha   90.00
_cell.angle_beta   90.00
_cell.angle_gamma   90.00
#
_symmetry.space_group_name_H-M   'P 1'
#
loop_
_entity.id
_entity.type
_entity.pdbx_description
1 polymer ?
#
loop_
_entity_poly.entity_id
_entity_poly.type
_entity_poly.pdbx_seq_one_letter_code
_entity_poly.pdbx_strand_id
1 'polypeptide(L)'
;MSNLKEHVHTILKPEDFRMLKNVLSRETLLAHSVARLYYAEEDTLKWIYSEIWGIVALTEKENCHYIQIIDLETKKIRFKHEVYRNFPYKTYLGFVHAWESEECSFALSFSDTKDSKVFKEKVESIIPYDKK
;
A
#
# COMPACT_ATOMS: atom_id res chain seq x y z
N MET A 1 -3.25 -18.63 -14.25
CA MET A 1 -4.18 -17.76 -13.49
C MET A 1 -4.12 -18.20 -12.03
N SER A 2 -3.15 -17.68 -11.27
CA SER A 2 -2.91 -18.11 -9.88
C SER A 2 -4.03 -17.59 -8.96
N ASN A 3 -4.50 -18.50 -8.12
CA ASN A 3 -5.67 -18.35 -7.27
C ASN A 3 -5.34 -17.41 -6.10
N LEU A 4 -5.76 -16.14 -6.18
CA LEU A 4 -5.53 -15.09 -5.17
C LEU A 4 -6.31 -15.32 -3.85
N LYS A 5 -6.84 -16.53 -3.62
CA LYS A 5 -7.87 -16.78 -2.61
C LYS A 5 -7.40 -17.37 -1.27
N GLU A 6 -6.17 -17.85 -1.13
CA GLU A 6 -5.89 -18.71 0.03
C GLU A 6 -5.13 -18.13 1.22
N HIS A 7 -4.36 -17.04 1.14
CA HIS A 7 -3.55 -16.65 2.31
C HIS A 7 -3.34 -15.15 2.46
N VAL A 8 -4.43 -14.39 2.64
CA VAL A 8 -4.34 -13.07 3.29
C VAL A 8 -5.21 -13.16 4.54
N HIS A 9 -4.59 -13.08 5.72
CA HIS A 9 -5.29 -13.03 7.00
C HIS A 9 -5.85 -11.62 7.17
N THR A 10 -6.79 -11.27 6.30
CA THR A 10 -7.23 -9.90 6.19
C THR A 10 -8.39 -9.64 7.13
N ILE A 11 -8.28 -8.57 7.91
CA ILE A 11 -9.37 -8.07 8.75
C ILE A 11 -10.54 -7.49 7.93
N LEU A 12 -10.36 -7.42 6.62
CA LEU A 12 -11.31 -6.86 5.67
C LEU A 12 -12.56 -7.74 5.54
N LYS A 13 -13.74 -7.14 5.64
CA LYS A 13 -15.00 -7.85 5.46
C LYS A 13 -15.23 -8.20 3.97
N PRO A 14 -16.02 -9.25 3.66
CA PRO A 14 -16.34 -9.60 2.28
C PRO A 14 -16.95 -8.46 1.46
N GLU A 15 -17.77 -7.61 2.08
CA GLU A 15 -18.41 -6.45 1.45
C GLU A 15 -17.38 -5.38 1.07
N ASP A 16 -16.42 -5.13 1.96
CA ASP A 16 -15.32 -4.19 1.73
C ASP A 16 -14.41 -4.70 0.61
N PHE A 17 -14.14 -6.01 0.55
CA PHE A 17 -13.38 -6.61 -0.53
C PHE A 17 -14.09 -6.49 -1.89
N ARG A 18 -15.41 -6.69 -1.91
CA ARG A 18 -16.22 -6.48 -3.12
C ARG A 18 -16.20 -5.02 -3.55
N MET A 19 -16.29 -4.09 -2.61
CA MET A 19 -16.16 -2.66 -2.88
C MET A 19 -14.80 -2.32 -3.47
N LEU A 20 -13.71 -2.82 -2.87
CA LEU A 20 -12.34 -2.65 -3.38
C LEU A 20 -12.21 -3.10 -4.83
N LYS A 21 -12.73 -4.30 -5.16
CA LYS A 21 -12.70 -4.85 -6.53
C LYS A 21 -13.48 -3.99 -7.52
N ASN A 22 -14.57 -3.35 -7.10
CA ASN A 22 -15.33 -2.44 -7.95
C ASN A 22 -14.55 -1.14 -8.22
N VAL A 23 -13.97 -0.54 -7.17
CA VAL A 23 -13.15 0.69 -7.28
C VAL A 23 -11.94 0.45 -8.19
N LEU A 24 -11.28 -0.70 -8.05
CA LEU A 24 -10.09 -1.08 -8.82
C LEU A 24 -10.41 -1.93 -10.06
N SER A 25 -11.61 -1.80 -10.64
CA SER A 25 -12.07 -2.65 -11.77
C SER A 25 -11.21 -2.58 -13.04
N ARG A 26 -10.33 -1.57 -13.15
CA ARG A 26 -9.41 -1.36 -14.27
C ARG A 26 -7.95 -1.63 -13.91
N GLU A 27 -7.69 -2.19 -12.73
CA GLU A 27 -6.35 -2.45 -12.22
C GLU A 27 -6.25 -3.88 -11.68
N THR A 28 -5.09 -4.50 -11.81
CA THR A 28 -4.83 -5.80 -11.21
C THR A 28 -4.45 -5.61 -9.75
N LEU A 29 -5.20 -6.22 -8.83
CA LEU A 29 -4.88 -6.19 -7.40
C LEU A 29 -3.82 -7.25 -7.06
N LEU A 30 -2.66 -6.82 -6.56
CA LEU A 30 -1.53 -7.69 -6.23
C LEU A 30 -1.46 -8.05 -4.73
N ALA A 31 -1.75 -7.08 -3.86
CA ALA A 31 -1.83 -7.25 -2.41
C ALA A 31 -2.77 -6.19 -1.81
N HIS A 32 -3.34 -6.47 -0.64
CA HIS A 32 -4.14 -5.49 0.09
C HIS A 32 -4.02 -5.69 1.61
N SER A 33 -4.30 -4.63 2.36
CA SER A 33 -4.47 -4.64 3.82
C SER A 33 -5.25 -3.39 4.25
N VAL A 34 -5.29 -3.08 5.54
CA VAL A 34 -5.80 -1.80 6.07
C VAL A 34 -4.65 -1.04 6.72
N ALA A 35 -4.52 0.24 6.39
CA ALA A 35 -3.46 1.08 6.92
C ALA A 35 -3.87 2.55 7.06
N ARG A 36 -3.11 3.27 7.90
CA ARG A 36 -3.11 4.72 8.00
C ARG A 36 -1.90 5.29 7.28
N LEU A 37 -2.07 6.41 6.59
CA LEU A 37 -0.99 7.15 5.95
C LEU A 37 -0.47 8.26 6.86
N TYR A 38 0.85 8.35 6.95
CA TYR A 38 1.60 9.42 7.56
C TYR A 38 2.53 10.04 6.53
N TYR A 39 2.89 11.29 6.74
CA TYR A 39 3.98 11.95 6.03
C TYR A 39 4.98 12.54 7.03
N ALA A 40 6.23 12.70 6.62
CA ALA A 40 7.24 13.37 7.41
C ALA A 40 7.20 14.87 7.14
N GLU A 41 7.15 15.67 8.21
CA GLU A 41 7.35 17.12 8.13
C GLU A 41 8.86 17.40 8.02
N GLU A 42 9.27 18.03 6.91
CA GLU A 42 10.68 18.21 6.55
C GLU A 42 11.49 18.95 7.63
N ASP A 43 10.90 20.00 8.21
CA ASP A 43 11.59 20.87 9.16
C ASP A 43 11.74 20.28 10.57
N THR A 44 10.87 19.32 10.94
CA THR A 44 10.80 18.85 12.33
C THR A 44 11.14 17.38 12.50
N LEU A 45 11.33 16.64 11.40
CA LEU A 45 11.56 15.19 11.39
C LEU A 45 10.44 14.40 12.11
N LYS A 46 9.23 14.96 12.16
CA LYS A 46 8.06 14.33 12.80
C LYS A 46 7.18 13.65 11.76
N TRP A 47 6.67 12.48 12.12
CA TRP A 47 5.60 11.81 11.37
C TRP A 47 4.24 12.39 11.75
N ILE A 48 3.54 12.97 10.78
CA ILE A 48 2.20 13.54 10.94
C ILE A 48 1.19 12.60 10.29
N TYR A 49 0.11 12.29 11.01
CA TYR A 49 -0.99 11.53 10.44
C TYR A 49 -1.70 12.38 9.39
N SER A 50 -1.81 11.86 8.17
CA SER A 50 -2.41 12.58 7.02
C SER A 50 -3.94 12.66 7.06
N GLU A 51 -4.57 12.10 8.08
CA GLU A 51 -6.03 11.84 8.16
C GLU A 51 -6.55 10.87 7.08
N ILE A 52 -5.67 10.31 6.24
CA ILE A 52 -6.02 9.30 5.24
C ILE A 52 -5.78 7.91 5.81
N TRP A 53 -6.81 7.08 5.72
CA TRP A 53 -6.78 5.68 6.10
C TRP A 53 -7.80 4.90 5.28
N GLY A 54 -7.65 3.57 5.27
CA GLY A 54 -8.56 2.68 4.59
C GLY A 54 -7.86 1.45 4.08
N ILE A 55 -8.37 0.90 2.98
CA ILE A 55 -7.75 -0.25 2.33
C ILE A 55 -6.52 0.23 1.58
N VAL A 56 -5.35 -0.21 2.02
CA VAL A 56 -4.14 -0.06 1.21
C VAL A 56 -4.10 -1.18 0.18
N ALA A 57 -3.89 -0.82 -1.08
CA ALA A 57 -3.81 -1.75 -2.20
C ALA A 57 -2.52 -1.52 -2.98
N LEU A 58 -1.82 -2.61 -3.26
CA LEU A 58 -0.78 -2.64 -4.28
C LEU A 58 -1.42 -3.12 -5.58
N THR A 59 -1.36 -2.31 -6.63
CA THR A 59 -1.98 -2.62 -7.91
C THR A 59 -1.01 -2.47 -9.07
N GLU A 60 -1.39 -3.06 -10.20
CA GLU A 60 -0.75 -2.91 -11.49
C GLU A 60 -1.76 -2.41 -12.53
N LYS A 61 -1.37 -1.45 -13.35
CA LYS A 61 -2.11 -0.97 -14.51
C LYS A 61 -1.14 -0.58 -15.61
N GLU A 62 -1.25 -1.20 -16.78
CA GLU A 62 -0.44 -0.88 -17.97
C GLU A 62 1.09 -0.90 -17.68
N ASN A 63 1.56 -1.94 -16.97
CA ASN A 63 2.95 -2.10 -16.50
C ASN A 63 3.45 -1.07 -15.46
N CYS A 64 2.59 -0.16 -14.99
CA CYS A 64 2.87 0.70 -13.85
C CYS A 64 2.28 0.10 -12.57
N HIS A 65 3.02 0.22 -11.47
CA HIS A 65 2.60 -0.26 -10.16
C HIS A 65 2.26 0.90 -9.22
N TYR A 66 1.27 0.72 -8.35
CA TYR A 66 0.83 1.78 -7.46
C TYR A 66 0.54 1.28 -6.04
N ILE A 67 0.96 2.06 -5.05
CA ILE A 67 0.44 1.97 -3.68
C ILE A 67 -0.71 2.97 -3.57
N GLN A 68 -1.90 2.49 -3.21
CA GLN A 68 -3.12 3.29 -3.15
C GLN A 68 -3.86 3.08 -1.83
N ILE A 69 -4.54 4.12 -1.33
CA ILE A 69 -5.47 3.97 -0.20
C ILE A 69 -6.88 4.29 -0.67
N ILE A 70 -7.77 3.33 -0.49
CA ILE A 70 -9.19 3.42 -0.78
C ILE A 70 -9.93 3.63 0.54
N ASP A 71 -10.62 4.74 0.64
CA ASP A 71 -11.44 5.08 1.79
C ASP A 71 -12.74 4.26 1.79
N LEU A 72 -13.03 3.61 2.92
CA LEU A 72 -14.14 2.68 3.05
C LEU A 72 -15.51 3.38 3.01
N GLU A 73 -15.59 4.63 3.47
CA GLU A 73 -16.84 5.38 3.57
C GLU A 73 -17.22 6.01 2.23
N THR A 74 -16.27 6.74 1.65
CA THR A 74 -16.44 7.49 0.40
C THR A 74 -16.26 6.61 -0.84
N LYS A 75 -15.64 5.44 -0.70
CA LYS A 75 -15.32 4.50 -1.80
C LYS A 75 -14.47 5.14 -2.88
N LYS A 76 -13.59 6.06 -2.49
CA LYS A 76 -12.68 6.79 -3.38
C LYS A 76 -11.23 6.49 -3.02
N ILE A 77 -10.38 6.56 -4.04
CA ILE A 77 -8.93 6.58 -3.85
C ILE A 77 -8.57 7.93 -3.24
N ARG A 78 -8.02 7.94 -2.02
CA ARG A 78 -7.59 9.14 -1.28
C ARG A 78 -6.09 9.38 -1.39
N PHE A 79 -5.34 8.33 -1.70
CA PHE A 79 -3.90 8.39 -1.90
C PHE A 79 -3.51 7.44 -3.03
N LYS A 80 -2.58 7.87 -3.89
CA LYS A 80 -1.99 7.08 -4.95
C LYS A 80 -0.55 7.52 -5.15
N HIS A 81 0.37 6.56 -5.13
CA HIS A 81 1.78 6.80 -5.38
C HIS A 81 2.33 5.69 -6.28
N GLU A 82 3.07 6.07 -7.30
CA GLU A 82 3.72 5.13 -8.21
C GLU A 82 4.88 4.41 -7.52
N VAL A 83 5.03 3.12 -7.80
CA VAL A 83 6.20 2.32 -7.41
C VAL A 83 7.13 2.25 -8.62
N TYR A 84 8.21 3.02 -8.54
CA TYR A 84 9.19 3.18 -9.61
C TYR A 84 10.42 2.25 -9.43
N ARG A 85 11.36 2.27 -10.37
CA ARG A 85 12.61 1.49 -10.28
C ARG A 85 13.44 1.93 -9.07
N ASN A 86 14.04 0.98 -8.35
CA ASN A 86 14.81 1.27 -7.13
C ASN A 86 13.98 2.02 -6.05
N PHE A 87 12.66 1.76 -5.99
CA PHE A 87 11.76 2.36 -5.00
C PHE A 87 12.29 2.15 -3.56
N PRO A 88 12.47 3.23 -2.76
CA PRO A 88 13.15 3.17 -1.47
C PRO A 88 12.24 2.65 -0.33
N TYR A 89 11.72 1.44 -0.46
CA TYR A 89 10.79 0.84 0.50
C TYR A 89 11.53 0.29 1.72
N LYS A 90 11.22 0.83 2.91
CA LYS A 90 11.81 0.45 4.20
C LYS A 90 10.72 -0.01 5.17
N THR A 91 11.02 -1.02 5.98
CA THR A 91 10.07 -1.52 7.00
C THR A 91 10.63 -1.32 8.41
N TYR A 92 9.80 -0.75 9.30
CA TYR A 92 10.07 -0.45 10.70
C TYR A 92 9.04 -1.15 11.58
N LEU A 93 9.48 -1.66 12.75
CA LEU A 93 8.62 -2.29 13.75
C LEU A 93 7.70 -3.43 13.21
N GLY A 94 7.99 -3.96 12.02
CA GLY A 94 7.22 -5.04 11.35
C GLY A 94 5.90 -4.62 10.68
N PHE A 95 5.28 -3.51 11.10
CA PHE A 95 3.97 -3.05 10.60
C PHE A 95 3.97 -1.58 10.12
N VAL A 96 5.11 -0.90 10.18
CA VAL A 96 5.27 0.45 9.62
C VAL A 96 6.13 0.37 8.38
N HIS A 97 5.61 0.71 7.21
CA HIS A 97 6.39 0.72 5.98
C HIS A 97 6.53 2.14 5.47
N ALA A 98 7.72 2.59 5.13
CA ALA A 98 7.97 3.96 4.69
C ALA A 98 8.79 4.01 3.42
N TRP A 99 8.66 5.11 2.68
CA TRP A 99 9.45 5.39 1.50
C TRP A 99 9.63 6.90 1.34
N GLU A 100 10.67 7.27 0.62
CA GLU A 100 10.97 8.64 0.24
C GLU A 100 10.36 8.94 -1.15
N SER A 101 9.82 10.14 -1.30
CA SER A 101 9.35 10.71 -2.57
C SER A 101 10.04 12.06 -2.83
N GLU A 102 9.75 12.69 -3.96
CA GLU A 102 10.32 14.01 -4.28
C GLU A 102 9.81 15.13 -3.36
N GLU A 103 8.57 15.01 -2.86
CA GLU A 103 7.92 16.06 -2.05
C GLU A 103 8.08 15.86 -0.55
N CYS A 104 8.05 14.62 -0.07
CA CYS A 104 8.26 14.27 1.35
C CYS A 104 8.47 12.75 1.51
N SER A 105 8.66 12.29 2.75
CA SER A 105 8.60 10.86 3.06
C SER A 105 7.20 10.44 3.50
N PHE A 106 6.75 9.27 3.06
CA PHE A 106 5.47 8.69 3.46
C PHE A 106 5.68 7.46 4.32
N ALA A 107 4.72 7.16 5.19
CA ALA A 107 4.66 5.91 5.93
C ALA A 107 3.24 5.36 6.02
N LEU A 108 3.12 4.04 5.93
CA LEU A 108 1.92 3.28 6.17
C LEU A 108 2.04 2.58 7.52
N SER A 109 1.10 2.83 8.42
CA SER A 109 0.91 2.04 9.64
C SER A 109 -0.18 1.01 9.38
N PHE A 110 0.20 -0.25 9.20
CA PHE A 110 -0.71 -1.36 8.94
C PHE A 110 -1.44 -1.78 10.21
N SER A 111 -2.69 -2.22 10.08
CA SER A 111 -3.51 -2.73 11.19
C SER A 111 -3.19 -4.18 11.56
N ASP A 112 -2.57 -4.94 10.66
CA ASP A 112 -2.23 -6.34 10.85
C ASP A 112 -0.80 -6.63 10.34
N THR A 113 0.04 -7.19 11.23
CA THR A 113 1.45 -7.47 10.95
C THR A 113 1.68 -8.68 10.04
N LYS A 114 0.72 -9.59 9.89
CA LYS A 114 0.82 -10.71 8.94
C LYS A 114 0.57 -10.19 7.53
N ASP A 115 -0.49 -9.39 7.36
CA ASP A 115 -0.81 -8.76 6.08
C ASP A 115 0.27 -7.77 5.66
N SER A 116 0.86 -7.01 6.60
CA SER A 116 1.99 -6.12 6.29
C SER A 116 3.15 -6.91 5.69
N LYS A 117 3.51 -8.07 6.24
CA LYS A 117 4.59 -8.92 5.69
C LYS A 117 4.29 -9.37 4.27
N VAL A 118 3.07 -9.86 3.99
CA VAL A 118 2.67 -10.25 2.63
C VAL A 118 2.72 -9.06 1.68
N PHE A 119 2.29 -7.89 2.14
CA PHE A 119 2.35 -6.65 1.37
C PHE A 119 3.80 -6.29 1.02
N LYS A 120 4.71 -6.35 2.01
CA LYS A 120 6.15 -6.11 1.82
C LYS A 120 6.74 -7.05 0.78
N GLU A 121 6.54 -8.36 0.93
CA GLU A 121 7.05 -9.38 -0.01
C GLU A 121 6.57 -9.10 -1.43
N LYS A 122 5.31 -8.65 -1.59
CA LYS A 122 4.78 -8.29 -2.91
C LYS A 122 5.44 -7.04 -3.47
N VAL A 123 5.60 -5.98 -2.68
CA VAL A 123 6.29 -4.76 -3.09
C VAL A 123 7.73 -5.09 -3.52
N GLU A 124 8.48 -5.83 -2.71
CA GLU A 124 9.86 -6.20 -3.03
C GLU A 124 9.98 -7.07 -4.28
N SER A 125 8.97 -7.91 -4.57
CA SER A 125 8.95 -8.74 -5.78
C SER A 125 8.75 -7.97 -7.08
N ILE A 126 8.18 -6.76 -7.01
CA ILE A 126 7.90 -5.92 -8.20
C ILE A 126 8.92 -4.80 -8.40
N ILE A 127 9.75 -4.48 -7.39
CA ILE A 127 10.80 -3.46 -7.52
C ILE A 127 11.96 -4.09 -8.29
N PRO A 128 12.24 -3.67 -9.53
CA PRO A 128 13.43 -4.12 -10.22
C PRO A 128 14.64 -3.48 -9.53
N TYR A 129 15.56 -4.32 -9.04
CA TYR A 129 16.86 -3.90 -8.52
C TYR A 129 17.89 -3.92 -9.64
N ASP A 130 18.67 -2.85 -9.77
CA ASP A 130 19.92 -2.92 -10.49
C ASP A 130 20.88 -3.83 -9.71
N LYS A 131 21.30 -4.95 -10.31
CA LYS A 131 22.41 -5.73 -9.76
C LYS A 131 23.63 -4.81 -9.78
N LYS A 132 24.14 -4.44 -8.60
CA LYS A 132 25.50 -3.91 -8.47
C LYS A 132 26.52 -4.93 -8.96
#